data_AF-H6QY81-F1
#
_entry.id   AF-H6QY81-F1
#
_cell.length_a   1.000
_cell.length_b   1.000
_cell.length_c   1.000
_cell.angle_alpha   90.00
_cell.angle_beta   90.00
_cell.angle_gamma   90.00
#
_symmetry.space_group_name_H-M   'P 1'
#
loop_
_entity.id
_entity.type
_entity.pdbx_description
1 polymer ?
#
loop_
_entity_poly.entity_id
_entity_poly.type
_entity_poly.pdbx_seq_one_letter_code
_entity_poly.pdbx_strand_id
1 'polypeptide(L)'
;MKRLVVCCDGTWKAESSTTVSNIIKIAQTIRIEAPDEQGRPIHQWVTYVPGPGTQGFLADRLMGGAFGLGLEANLSAAYWHLALNWEPGDQIFIFGFSRGAFTARSLAGLIGRIGIMTPEAMIDGKYPEALKIHKQPVPPDGVTPPEWEKFREQNCHPGLAKIDFLGVFDTVGALGVPGLTSLRHKFHDVRLGPNVHCARQALAIDERRRNFEPCLWEVPVEPNVKYRRGFQRVKQVWFEGVHSDIGGGYAECGLSDITLRWMVAEAESVGLVFDRDRLDALSERCTAGADHMRRHDSLGIGYRILNLMRALRNPRSPRFHWDSWRKLGVADDIGIRLASCTQNDEYRPANLRRWREELGGMFPEELIEKTVPVTAKLGV
;
A
#
# COMPACT_ATOMS: atom_id res chain seq x y z
N MET A 1 -8.01 -5.20 -24.77
CA MET A 1 -7.31 -5.60 -23.53
C MET A 1 -6.05 -4.77 -23.40
N LYS A 2 -5.95 -4.05 -22.30
CA LYS A 2 -4.81 -3.25 -21.85
C LYS A 2 -4.61 -3.43 -20.34
N ARG A 3 -3.47 -2.97 -19.82
CA ARG A 3 -3.20 -2.93 -18.37
C ARG A 3 -3.29 -1.50 -17.88
N LEU A 4 -4.17 -1.22 -16.93
CA LEU A 4 -4.28 0.09 -16.29
C LEU A 4 -3.55 0.03 -14.95
N VAL A 5 -2.57 0.92 -14.76
CA VAL A 5 -1.75 0.99 -13.56
C VAL A 5 -2.01 2.30 -12.84
N VAL A 6 -2.43 2.23 -11.58
CA VAL A 6 -2.68 3.39 -10.74
C VAL A 6 -1.64 3.45 -9.63
N CYS A 7 -0.83 4.50 -9.61
CA CYS A 7 0.24 4.71 -8.65
C CYS A 7 -0.11 5.86 -7.69
N CYS A 8 -0.49 5.54 -6.46
CA CYS A 8 -0.87 6.51 -5.43
C CYS A 8 0.29 6.79 -4.48
N ASP A 9 0.96 7.94 -4.60
CA ASP A 9 2.04 8.30 -3.67
C ASP A 9 1.47 8.90 -2.38
N GLY A 10 2.15 8.65 -1.26
CA GLY A 10 1.82 9.23 0.04
C GLY A 10 2.74 10.39 0.44
N THR A 11 3.77 10.69 -0.35
CA THR A 11 4.89 11.53 0.06
C THR A 11 4.69 13.00 -0.33
N TRP A 12 4.80 13.91 0.65
CA TRP A 12 4.73 15.37 0.48
C TRP A 12 5.97 16.00 -0.17
N LYS A 13 6.97 15.20 -0.56
CA LYS A 13 8.32 15.67 -0.95
C LYS A 13 8.54 15.77 -2.46
N ALA A 14 7.58 15.34 -3.30
CA ALA A 14 7.84 15.08 -4.71
C ALA A 14 8.24 16.31 -5.55
N GLU A 15 7.84 17.53 -5.17
CA GLU A 15 8.04 18.71 -6.03
C GLU A 15 9.39 19.44 -5.81
N SER A 16 10.14 19.15 -4.74
CA SER A 16 11.42 19.83 -4.45
C SER A 16 12.55 18.94 -3.91
N SER A 17 12.33 17.62 -3.81
CA SER A 17 13.36 16.70 -3.32
C SER A 17 14.11 16.03 -4.46
N THR A 18 15.43 15.88 -4.31
CA THR A 18 16.27 15.05 -5.18
C THR A 18 16.05 13.55 -4.99
N THR A 19 15.30 13.16 -3.96
CA THR A 19 14.97 11.76 -3.63
C THR A 19 13.52 11.46 -3.96
N VAL A 20 13.24 10.24 -4.45
CA VAL A 20 11.92 9.82 -4.91
C VAL A 20 11.42 8.59 -4.14
N SER A 21 10.09 8.40 -4.10
CA SER A 21 9.47 7.21 -3.53
C SER A 21 9.59 6.01 -4.47
N ASN A 22 9.37 4.81 -3.94
CA ASN A 22 9.23 3.60 -4.73
C ASN A 22 8.01 3.65 -5.67
N ILE A 23 6.98 4.45 -5.35
CA ILE A 23 5.82 4.64 -6.23
C ILE A 23 6.20 5.39 -7.50
N ILE A 24 7.02 6.44 -7.37
CA ILE A 24 7.57 7.16 -8.54
C ILE A 24 8.46 6.23 -9.36
N LYS A 25 9.36 5.46 -8.70
CA LYS A 25 10.23 4.49 -9.39
C LYS A 25 9.41 3.46 -10.17
N ILE A 26 8.35 2.90 -9.58
CA ILE A 26 7.41 2.00 -10.28
C ILE A 26 6.75 2.70 -11.47
N ALA A 27 6.19 3.90 -11.27
CA ALA A 27 5.49 4.62 -12.34
C ALA A 27 6.39 4.96 -13.54
N GLN A 28 7.68 5.26 -13.29
CA GLN A 28 8.65 5.64 -14.34
C GLN A 28 9.28 4.45 -15.06
N THR A 29 9.14 3.24 -14.52
CA THR A 29 9.82 2.04 -15.03
C THR A 29 8.87 1.03 -15.68
N ILE A 30 7.56 1.22 -15.63
CA ILE A 30 6.63 0.35 -16.38
C ILE A 30 6.81 0.60 -17.89
N ARG A 31 6.92 -0.48 -18.68
CA ARG A 31 6.98 -0.37 -20.14
C ARG A 31 5.65 0.08 -20.71
N ILE A 32 5.67 0.93 -21.74
CA ILE A 32 4.44 1.37 -22.41
C ILE A 32 3.75 0.21 -23.15
N GLU A 33 4.55 -0.71 -23.70
CA GLU A 33 4.08 -1.90 -24.41
C GLU A 33 4.64 -3.17 -23.77
N ALA A 34 3.82 -4.20 -23.73
CA ALA A 34 4.17 -5.50 -23.20
C ALA A 34 3.39 -6.60 -23.91
N PRO A 35 3.91 -7.84 -23.98
CA PRO A 35 3.12 -8.97 -24.43
C PRO A 35 2.03 -9.33 -23.40
N ASP A 36 0.88 -9.76 -23.90
CA ASP A 36 -0.10 -10.53 -23.14
C ASP A 36 0.33 -12.01 -23.00
N GLU A 37 -0.52 -12.84 -22.39
CA GLU A 37 -0.25 -14.27 -22.20
C GLU A 37 -0.07 -15.05 -23.51
N GLN A 38 -0.61 -14.54 -24.63
CA GLN A 38 -0.49 -15.12 -25.96
C GLN A 38 0.64 -14.48 -26.79
N GLY A 39 1.42 -13.57 -26.21
CA GLY A 39 2.49 -12.85 -26.90
C GLY A 39 2.04 -11.69 -27.78
N ARG A 40 0.76 -11.29 -27.73
CA ARG A 40 0.24 -10.15 -28.49
C ARG A 40 0.61 -8.85 -27.78
N PRO A 41 0.98 -7.79 -28.52
CA PRO A 41 1.32 -6.51 -27.90
C PRO A 41 0.07 -5.87 -27.29
N ILE A 42 0.18 -5.46 -26.04
CA ILE A 42 -0.82 -4.66 -25.33
C ILE A 42 -0.16 -3.46 -24.66
N HIS A 43 -0.93 -2.40 -24.46
CA HIS A 43 -0.45 -1.22 -23.76
C HIS A 43 -0.59 -1.35 -22.24
N GLN A 44 0.36 -0.76 -21.51
CA GLN A 44 0.31 -0.57 -20.06
C GLN A 44 0.26 0.93 -19.75
N TRP A 45 -0.89 1.40 -19.28
CA TRP A 45 -1.20 2.81 -19.08
C TRP A 45 -1.00 3.17 -17.61
N VAL A 46 -0.08 4.10 -17.34
CA VAL A 46 0.24 4.51 -15.97
C VAL A 46 -0.44 5.83 -15.64
N THR A 47 -1.21 5.83 -14.56
CA THR A 47 -1.76 7.01 -13.91
C THR A 47 -1.05 7.22 -12.59
N TYR A 48 -0.44 8.40 -12.41
CA TYR A 48 0.19 8.78 -11.14
C TYR A 48 -0.68 9.78 -10.39
N VAL A 49 -1.00 9.46 -9.13
CA VAL A 49 -1.77 10.31 -8.22
C VAL A 49 -0.81 10.83 -7.14
N PRO A 50 -0.52 12.14 -7.11
CA PRO A 50 0.42 12.71 -6.17
C PRO A 50 -0.09 12.62 -4.72
N GLY A 51 0.84 12.65 -3.76
CA GLY A 51 0.48 12.72 -2.35
C GLY A 51 -0.31 13.98 -2.02
N PRO A 52 -1.20 13.95 -1.01
CA PRO A 52 -1.91 15.15 -0.57
C PRO A 52 -0.89 16.22 -0.17
N GLY A 53 -1.10 17.45 -0.65
CA GLY A 53 -0.35 18.67 -0.34
C GLY A 53 1.03 18.84 -0.96
N THR A 54 1.26 18.25 -2.14
CA THR A 54 2.39 18.67 -2.99
C THR A 54 2.13 20.04 -3.64
N GLN A 55 0.86 20.41 -3.89
CA GLN A 55 0.48 21.75 -4.36
C GLN A 55 0.41 22.74 -3.19
N GLY A 56 1.28 23.75 -3.24
CA GLY A 56 1.67 24.57 -2.10
C GLY A 56 0.55 25.29 -1.34
N PHE A 57 0.39 24.94 -0.07
CA PHE A 57 0.09 25.88 1.02
C PHE A 57 0.79 25.38 2.30
N LEU A 58 1.88 26.06 2.70
CA LEU A 58 2.71 25.73 3.86
C LEU A 58 1.95 25.71 5.22
N ALA A 59 0.72 26.23 5.25
CA ALA A 59 -0.15 26.30 6.43
C ALA A 59 -0.83 24.96 6.80
N ASP A 60 -0.81 23.95 5.92
CA ASP A 60 -1.51 22.67 6.11
C ASP A 60 -0.77 21.63 6.98
N ARG A 61 0.33 22.03 7.61
CA ARG A 61 1.22 21.12 8.38
C ARG A 61 0.58 20.45 9.60
N LEU A 62 -0.61 20.87 10.06
CA LEU A 62 -1.22 20.37 11.30
C LEU A 62 -2.75 20.22 11.30
N MET A 63 -3.49 20.63 10.26
CA MET A 63 -4.95 20.59 10.29
C MET A 63 -5.54 19.35 9.59
N GLY A 64 -6.12 18.45 10.38
CA GLY A 64 -6.75 17.21 9.92
C GLY A 64 -8.01 17.36 9.04
N GLY A 65 -8.45 18.59 8.74
CA GLY A 65 -9.60 18.87 7.87
C GLY A 65 -9.24 18.78 6.37
N ALA A 66 -8.15 19.42 5.95
CA ALA A 66 -7.64 19.35 4.57
C ALA A 66 -7.19 17.93 4.20
N PHE A 67 -6.76 17.15 5.19
CA PHE A 67 -6.36 15.75 5.04
C PHE A 67 -7.45 14.85 4.44
N GLY A 68 -8.66 14.92 5.00
CA GLY A 68 -9.79 14.11 4.51
C GLY A 68 -10.20 14.52 3.11
N LEU A 69 -10.18 15.83 2.83
CA LEU A 69 -10.50 16.38 1.51
C LEU A 69 -9.47 15.97 0.45
N GLY A 70 -8.17 16.04 0.77
CA GLY A 70 -7.10 15.62 -0.15
C GLY A 70 -7.12 14.12 -0.46
N LEU A 71 -7.44 13.29 0.54
CA LEU A 71 -7.58 11.85 0.33
C LEU A 71 -8.76 11.50 -0.59
N GLU A 72 -9.91 12.15 -0.39
CA GLU A 72 -11.10 11.97 -1.23
C GLU A 72 -10.88 12.48 -2.65
N ALA A 73 -10.16 13.59 -2.81
CA ALA A 73 -9.74 14.11 -4.12
C ALA A 73 -8.84 13.11 -4.85
N ASN A 74 -7.83 12.55 -4.17
CA ASN A 74 -6.94 11.55 -4.74
C ASN A 74 -7.66 10.25 -5.11
N LEU A 75 -8.56 9.77 -4.24
CA LEU A 75 -9.42 8.62 -4.52
C LEU A 75 -10.27 8.88 -5.77
N SER A 76 -10.85 10.08 -5.87
CA SER A 76 -11.69 10.46 -7.00
C SER A 76 -10.91 10.58 -8.30
N ALA A 77 -9.75 11.22 -8.29
CA ALA A 77 -8.88 11.28 -9.45
C ALA A 77 -8.53 9.87 -9.94
N ALA A 78 -8.08 8.99 -9.03
CA ALA A 78 -7.75 7.61 -9.35
C ALA A 78 -8.93 6.83 -9.96
N TYR A 79 -10.13 6.97 -9.39
CA TYR A 79 -11.33 6.31 -9.89
C TYR A 79 -11.77 6.85 -11.24
N TRP A 80 -11.74 8.17 -11.44
CA TRP A 80 -12.08 8.81 -12.72
C TRP A 80 -11.18 8.31 -13.85
N HIS A 81 -9.87 8.19 -13.59
CA HIS A 81 -8.96 7.61 -14.58
C HIS A 81 -9.36 6.19 -14.97
N LEU A 82 -9.77 5.34 -14.01
CA LEU A 82 -10.23 3.99 -14.33
C LEU A 82 -11.57 4.01 -15.07
N ALA A 83 -12.57 4.74 -14.59
CA ALA A 83 -13.91 4.80 -15.19
C ALA A 83 -13.90 5.31 -16.64
N LEU A 84 -12.96 6.20 -16.98
CA LEU A 84 -12.86 6.75 -18.33
C LEU A 84 -12.02 5.91 -19.30
N ASN A 85 -11.25 4.94 -18.82
CA ASN A 85 -10.30 4.19 -19.65
C ASN A 85 -10.48 2.67 -19.59
N TRP A 86 -11.19 2.14 -18.60
CA TRP A 86 -11.36 0.70 -18.43
C TRP A 86 -12.46 0.13 -19.33
N GLU A 87 -12.15 -1.01 -19.94
CA GLU A 87 -13.11 -1.81 -20.70
C GLU A 87 -13.14 -3.24 -20.15
N PRO A 88 -14.26 -3.96 -20.30
CA PRO A 88 -14.33 -5.37 -19.92
C PRO A 88 -13.19 -6.19 -20.55
N GLY A 89 -12.41 -6.85 -19.69
CA GLY A 89 -11.24 -7.64 -20.08
C GLY A 89 -9.89 -6.93 -19.84
N ASP A 90 -9.89 -5.65 -19.48
CA ASP A 90 -8.67 -4.96 -19.05
C ASP A 90 -8.23 -5.36 -17.65
N GLN A 91 -6.93 -5.34 -17.42
CA GLN A 91 -6.31 -5.68 -16.15
C GLN A 91 -6.03 -4.43 -15.33
N ILE A 92 -6.18 -4.52 -14.00
CA ILE A 92 -5.99 -3.40 -13.07
C ILE A 92 -4.88 -3.70 -12.07
N PHE A 93 -3.89 -2.80 -12.04
CA PHE A 93 -2.77 -2.81 -11.11
C PHE A 93 -2.81 -1.54 -10.27
N ILE A 94 -2.77 -1.67 -8.96
CA ILE A 94 -2.82 -0.52 -8.05
C ILE A 94 -1.62 -0.59 -7.12
N PHE A 95 -0.88 0.51 -7.02
CA PHE A 95 0.24 0.68 -6.12
C PHE A 95 0.00 1.84 -5.16
N GLY A 96 0.49 1.74 -3.93
CA GLY A 96 0.54 2.91 -3.07
C GLY A 96 1.51 2.84 -1.90
N PHE A 97 1.95 3.99 -1.41
CA PHE A 97 2.84 4.10 -0.25
C PHE A 97 2.22 4.97 0.84
N SER A 98 2.33 4.59 2.10
CA SER A 98 1.94 5.42 3.25
C SER A 98 0.44 5.79 3.22
N ARG A 99 0.12 7.07 3.01
CA ARG A 99 -1.25 7.53 2.77
C ARG A 99 -1.75 7.24 1.36
N GLY A 100 -0.87 7.23 0.38
CA GLY A 100 -1.20 6.76 -0.97
C GLY A 100 -1.54 5.28 -0.97
N ALA A 101 -0.94 4.48 -0.08
CA ALA A 101 -1.39 3.11 0.16
C ALA A 101 -2.83 3.10 0.70
N PHE A 102 -3.19 3.98 1.62
CA PHE A 102 -4.57 4.11 2.07
C PHE A 102 -5.52 4.48 0.89
N THR A 103 -5.14 5.43 0.03
CA THR A 103 -5.89 5.75 -1.21
C THR A 103 -6.05 4.52 -2.12
N ALA A 104 -4.97 3.78 -2.38
CA ALA A 104 -4.98 2.57 -3.20
C ALA A 104 -5.94 1.51 -2.66
N ARG A 105 -5.96 1.32 -1.33
CA ARG A 105 -6.89 0.39 -0.65
C ARG A 105 -8.33 0.87 -0.75
N SER A 106 -8.58 2.17 -0.52
CA SER A 106 -9.90 2.78 -0.69
C SER A 106 -10.42 2.65 -2.12
N LEU A 107 -9.55 2.81 -3.12
CA LEU A 107 -9.89 2.62 -4.53
C LEU A 107 -10.31 1.18 -4.80
N ALA A 108 -9.55 0.20 -4.29
CA ALA A 108 -9.92 -1.21 -4.42
C ALA A 108 -11.27 -1.53 -3.77
N GLY A 109 -11.54 -0.95 -2.59
CA GLY A 109 -12.82 -1.08 -1.89
C GLY A 109 -13.98 -0.36 -2.62
N LEU A 110 -13.73 0.78 -3.25
CA LEU A 110 -14.70 1.50 -4.08
C LEU A 110 -15.09 0.64 -5.28
N ILE A 111 -14.11 0.14 -6.05
CA ILE A 111 -14.34 -0.74 -7.20
C ILE A 111 -15.11 -2.00 -6.78
N GLY A 112 -14.73 -2.63 -5.67
CA GLY A 112 -15.41 -3.83 -5.17
C GLY A 112 -16.85 -3.57 -4.74
N ARG A 113 -17.15 -2.35 -4.25
CA ARG A 113 -18.48 -1.99 -3.76
C ARG A 113 -19.42 -1.50 -4.84
N ILE A 114 -18.98 -0.61 -5.73
CA ILE A 114 -19.87 -0.01 -6.74
C ILE A 114 -19.64 -0.59 -8.13
N GLY A 115 -18.49 -1.16 -8.44
CA GLY A 115 -18.07 -1.50 -9.80
C GLY A 115 -17.26 -0.39 -10.46
N ILE A 116 -17.10 -0.46 -11.78
CA ILE A 116 -16.53 0.62 -12.60
C ILE A 116 -17.68 1.23 -13.41
N MET A 117 -17.88 2.53 -13.21
CA MET A 117 -18.98 3.28 -13.84
C MET A 117 -18.79 3.39 -15.34
N THR A 118 -19.91 3.36 -16.07
CA THR A 118 -19.92 3.61 -17.52
C THR A 118 -19.72 5.10 -17.82
N PRO A 119 -19.19 5.46 -19.01
CA PRO A 119 -19.09 6.85 -19.44
C PRO A 119 -20.42 7.61 -19.35
N GLU A 120 -21.54 6.96 -19.70
CA GLU A 120 -22.89 7.52 -19.62
C GLU A 120 -23.26 7.89 -18.18
N ALA A 121 -23.01 7.01 -17.22
CA ALA A 121 -23.29 7.29 -15.81
C ALA A 121 -22.38 8.40 -15.24
N MET A 122 -21.16 8.52 -15.75
CA MET A 122 -20.25 9.61 -15.42
C MET A 122 -20.79 10.95 -15.96
N ILE A 123 -21.30 10.98 -17.19
CA ILE A 123 -21.95 12.15 -17.82
C ILE A 123 -23.21 12.56 -17.04
N ASP A 124 -24.02 11.58 -16.64
CA ASP A 124 -25.24 11.79 -15.85
C ASP A 124 -24.97 12.21 -14.39
N GLY A 125 -23.70 12.39 -14.02
CA GLY A 125 -23.32 12.91 -12.71
C GLY A 125 -23.61 11.95 -11.57
N LYS A 126 -23.53 10.63 -11.79
CA LYS A 126 -23.81 9.59 -10.78
C LYS A 126 -22.67 9.35 -9.80
N TYR A 127 -21.48 9.88 -10.08
CA TYR A 127 -20.29 9.66 -9.26
C TYR A 127 -20.44 10.11 -7.78
N PRO A 128 -21.05 11.27 -7.46
CA PRO A 128 -21.32 11.66 -6.07
C PRO A 128 -22.22 10.67 -5.31
N GLU A 129 -23.17 10.02 -6.00
CA GLU A 129 -24.00 8.96 -5.41
C GLU A 129 -23.16 7.71 -5.12
N ALA A 130 -22.27 7.34 -6.05
CA ALA A 130 -21.31 6.26 -5.88
C ALA A 130 -20.39 6.47 -4.66
N LEU A 131 -19.90 7.70 -4.46
CA LEU A 131 -19.12 8.06 -3.26
C LEU A 131 -19.94 8.02 -1.98
N LYS A 132 -21.23 8.40 -2.02
CA LYS A 132 -22.12 8.27 -0.86
C LYS A 132 -22.29 6.81 -0.47
N ILE A 133 -22.51 5.91 -1.43
CA ILE A 133 -22.56 4.46 -1.21
C ILE A 133 -21.23 3.97 -0.61
N HIS A 134 -20.09 4.39 -1.15
CA HIS A 134 -18.78 4.00 -0.63
C HIS A 134 -18.54 4.44 0.83
N LYS A 135 -19.09 5.57 1.24
CA LYS A 135 -18.93 6.07 2.62
C LYS A 135 -19.85 5.39 3.63
N GLN A 136 -20.82 4.59 3.18
CA GLN A 136 -21.69 3.84 4.07
C GLN A 136 -20.92 2.69 4.76
N PRO A 137 -21.25 2.37 6.02
CA PRO A 137 -20.69 1.22 6.69
C PRO A 137 -21.10 -0.06 5.96
N VAL A 138 -20.21 -1.04 5.92
CA VAL A 138 -20.57 -2.35 5.35
C VAL A 138 -21.52 -3.09 6.29
N PRO A 139 -22.58 -3.70 5.75
CA PRO A 139 -23.51 -4.50 6.54
C PRO A 139 -22.79 -5.59 7.35
N PRO A 140 -23.13 -5.77 8.65
CA PRO A 140 -22.50 -6.76 9.51
C PRO A 140 -22.69 -8.21 9.05
N ASP A 141 -23.77 -8.48 8.32
CA ASP A 141 -24.12 -9.78 7.76
C ASP A 141 -23.39 -10.09 6.43
N GLY A 142 -22.65 -9.12 5.89
CA GLY A 142 -21.94 -9.24 4.62
C GLY A 142 -22.86 -9.26 3.39
N VAL A 143 -24.17 -9.06 3.57
CA VAL A 143 -25.13 -9.02 2.46
C VAL A 143 -25.04 -7.66 1.78
N THR A 144 -24.90 -7.65 0.45
CA THR A 144 -24.88 -6.39 -0.29
C THR A 144 -26.29 -5.79 -0.27
N PRO A 145 -26.46 -4.52 0.13
CA PRO A 145 -27.78 -3.87 0.11
C PRO A 145 -28.35 -3.84 -1.32
N PRO A 146 -29.65 -4.13 -1.52
CA PRO A 146 -30.27 -4.15 -2.84
C PRO A 146 -30.13 -2.83 -3.62
N GLU A 147 -30.06 -1.70 -2.92
CA GLU A 147 -29.83 -0.40 -3.52
C GLU A 147 -28.42 -0.24 -4.11
N TRP A 148 -27.40 -0.90 -3.53
CA TRP A 148 -26.04 -0.90 -4.08
C TRP A 148 -25.97 -1.80 -5.32
N GLU A 149 -26.65 -2.94 -5.31
CA GLU A 149 -26.77 -3.83 -6.47
C GLU A 149 -27.47 -3.13 -7.63
N LYS A 150 -28.62 -2.50 -7.36
CA LYS A 150 -29.36 -1.72 -8.35
C LYS A 150 -28.54 -0.56 -8.90
N PHE A 151 -27.80 0.16 -8.05
CA PHE A 151 -26.91 1.23 -8.51
C PHE A 151 -25.85 0.67 -9.48
N ARG A 152 -25.23 -0.45 -9.14
CA ARG A 152 -24.22 -1.10 -9.98
C ARG A 152 -24.81 -1.53 -11.33
N GLU A 153 -25.94 -2.23 -11.32
CA GLU A 153 -26.60 -2.73 -12.54
C GLU A 153 -26.95 -1.60 -13.52
N GLN A 154 -27.34 -0.44 -13.01
CA GLN A 154 -27.78 0.69 -13.83
C GLN A 154 -26.64 1.59 -14.32
N ASN A 155 -25.55 1.69 -13.56
CA ASN A 155 -24.55 2.75 -13.74
C ASN A 155 -23.13 2.23 -14.00
N CYS A 156 -22.89 0.92 -13.94
CA CYS A 156 -21.56 0.32 -14.08
C CYS A 156 -21.51 -0.70 -15.20
N HIS A 157 -20.30 -0.96 -15.68
CA HIS A 157 -20.08 -2.04 -16.62
C HIS A 157 -20.52 -3.39 -16.03
N PRO A 158 -21.03 -4.33 -16.86
CA PRO A 158 -21.52 -5.60 -16.39
C PRO A 158 -20.38 -6.46 -15.79
N GLY A 159 -20.69 -7.10 -14.66
CA GLY A 159 -19.72 -7.90 -13.91
C GLY A 159 -18.88 -7.08 -12.93
N LEU A 160 -18.26 -7.76 -11.97
CA LEU A 160 -17.33 -7.13 -11.03
C LEU A 160 -15.94 -7.04 -11.67
N ALA A 161 -15.44 -5.80 -11.84
CA ALA A 161 -14.08 -5.56 -12.28
C ALA A 161 -13.09 -6.20 -11.30
N LYS A 162 -12.15 -6.97 -11.87
CA LYS A 162 -11.09 -7.64 -11.12
C LYS A 162 -9.92 -6.68 -10.93
N ILE A 163 -9.30 -6.74 -9.77
CA ILE A 163 -8.03 -6.07 -9.50
C ILE A 163 -6.96 -7.15 -9.49
N ASP A 164 -6.19 -7.23 -10.57
CA ASP A 164 -5.16 -8.24 -10.76
C ASP A 164 -4.06 -8.12 -9.71
N PHE A 165 -3.68 -6.89 -9.35
CA PHE A 165 -2.64 -6.63 -8.36
C PHE A 165 -2.90 -5.39 -7.50
N LEU A 166 -2.70 -5.52 -6.19
CA LEU A 166 -2.70 -4.42 -5.22
C LEU A 166 -1.43 -4.49 -4.37
N GLY A 167 -0.46 -3.63 -4.69
CA GLY A 167 0.84 -3.56 -4.03
C GLY A 167 0.98 -2.31 -3.16
N VAL A 168 1.15 -2.48 -1.85
CA VAL A 168 1.28 -1.34 -0.93
C VAL A 168 2.55 -1.38 -0.09
N PHE A 169 3.11 -0.20 0.17
CA PHE A 169 4.25 0.01 1.05
C PHE A 169 3.78 0.69 2.34
N ASP A 170 4.06 0.05 3.47
CA ASP A 170 3.83 0.46 4.86
C ASP A 170 2.58 1.33 5.04
N THR A 171 1.40 0.73 4.81
CA THR A 171 0.12 1.46 4.96
C THR A 171 0.00 1.98 6.40
N VAL A 172 -0.18 3.28 6.55
CA VAL A 172 -0.46 3.91 7.83
C VAL A 172 -1.88 4.45 7.84
N GLY A 173 -2.58 4.24 8.94
CA GLY A 173 -3.94 4.74 9.10
C GLY A 173 -4.00 6.27 9.01
N ALA A 174 -5.11 6.79 8.49
CA ALA A 174 -5.46 8.22 8.50
C ALA A 174 -5.72 8.79 9.91
N LEU A 175 -5.11 8.24 10.96
CA LEU A 175 -5.34 8.60 12.35
C LEU A 175 -4.89 10.04 12.60
N GLY A 176 -5.85 10.95 12.43
CA GLY A 176 -5.78 12.33 12.85
C GLY A 176 -5.42 12.46 14.34
N VAL A 177 -4.97 13.66 14.70
CA VAL A 177 -4.64 14.01 16.08
C VAL A 177 -5.84 13.70 16.99
N PRO A 178 -5.64 12.95 18.10
CA PRO A 178 -6.71 12.61 19.03
C PRO A 178 -7.37 13.88 19.61
N GLY A 179 -8.66 14.07 19.37
CA GLY A 179 -9.46 15.15 19.96
C GLY A 179 -10.23 16.03 18.96
N LEU A 180 -9.87 16.02 17.67
CA LEU A 180 -10.53 16.87 16.67
C LEU A 180 -11.23 16.10 15.54
N THR A 181 -10.74 14.91 15.14
CA THR A 181 -11.26 14.19 13.95
C THR A 181 -11.40 12.68 14.11
N SER A 182 -11.22 12.14 15.32
CA SER A 182 -11.22 10.68 15.62
C SER A 182 -12.47 9.92 15.17
N LEU A 183 -13.62 10.60 14.99
CA LEU A 183 -14.88 9.99 14.57
C LEU A 183 -15.03 9.88 13.05
N ARG A 184 -14.17 10.54 12.27
CA ARG A 184 -14.32 10.74 10.82
C ARG A 184 -13.38 9.86 9.96
N HIS A 185 -12.79 8.80 10.50
CA HIS A 185 -11.83 7.98 9.74
C HIS A 185 -12.22 6.50 9.62
N LYS A 186 -13.47 6.16 9.97
CA LYS A 186 -14.10 4.86 9.64
C LYS A 186 -14.64 4.79 8.20
N PHE A 187 -14.42 5.83 7.38
CA PHE A 187 -15.10 6.02 6.09
C PHE A 187 -14.54 5.22 4.92
N HIS A 188 -13.43 4.51 5.10
CA HIS A 188 -12.89 3.66 4.05
C HIS A 188 -12.76 2.26 4.58
N ASP A 189 -13.52 1.36 3.95
CA ASP A 189 -13.33 -0.06 4.15
C ASP A 189 -11.96 -0.44 3.60
N VAL A 190 -11.01 -0.66 4.50
CA VAL A 190 -9.66 -1.12 4.20
C VAL A 190 -9.56 -2.65 4.24
N ARG A 191 -10.69 -3.36 4.35
CA ARG A 191 -10.70 -4.83 4.24
C ARG A 191 -10.47 -5.24 2.79
N LEU A 192 -9.81 -6.37 2.62
CA LEU A 192 -9.46 -6.83 1.28
C LEU A 192 -10.66 -7.52 0.62
N GLY A 193 -11.39 -6.77 -0.21
CA GLY A 193 -12.56 -7.27 -0.94
C GLY A 193 -12.23 -8.41 -1.91
N PRO A 194 -13.20 -9.29 -2.24
CA PRO A 194 -12.99 -10.46 -3.10
C PRO A 194 -12.50 -10.15 -4.52
N ASN A 195 -12.77 -8.93 -5.00
CA ASN A 195 -12.35 -8.45 -6.32
C ASN A 195 -10.82 -8.30 -6.48
N VAL A 196 -10.05 -8.30 -5.39
CA VAL A 196 -8.57 -8.25 -5.45
C VAL A 196 -7.99 -9.66 -5.56
N HIS A 197 -7.26 -9.95 -6.63
CA HIS A 197 -6.75 -11.29 -6.91
C HIS A 197 -5.33 -11.53 -6.39
N CYS A 198 -4.50 -10.49 -6.29
CA CYS A 198 -3.17 -10.54 -5.72
C CYS A 198 -2.92 -9.29 -4.87
N ALA A 199 -2.70 -9.44 -3.57
CA ALA A 199 -2.41 -8.35 -2.64
C ALA A 199 -1.03 -8.54 -2.00
N ARG A 200 -0.23 -7.49 -2.01
CA ARG A 200 1.12 -7.45 -1.47
C ARG A 200 1.30 -6.23 -0.59
N GLN A 201 1.86 -6.43 0.59
CA GLN A 201 2.16 -5.35 1.52
C GLN A 201 3.56 -5.51 2.07
N ALA A 202 4.42 -4.52 1.85
CA ALA A 202 5.72 -4.41 2.51
C ALA A 202 5.56 -3.58 3.80
N LEU A 203 6.10 -4.03 4.93
CA LEU A 203 5.92 -3.42 6.25
C LEU A 203 7.25 -3.10 6.91
N ALA A 204 7.32 -1.99 7.64
CA ALA A 204 8.53 -1.56 8.35
C ALA A 204 8.64 -2.20 9.74
N ILE A 205 9.73 -2.92 10.04
CA ILE A 205 10.00 -3.51 11.37
C ILE A 205 10.41 -2.43 12.38
N ASP A 206 11.21 -1.45 11.96
CA ASP A 206 11.88 -0.48 12.85
C ASP A 206 11.09 0.81 13.06
N GLU A 207 9.91 0.94 12.45
CA GLU A 207 9.07 2.12 12.60
C GLU A 207 8.40 2.16 13.98
N ARG A 208 8.88 3.05 14.85
CA ARG A 208 8.49 3.15 16.26
C ARG A 208 7.61 4.35 16.59
N ARG A 209 7.26 5.21 15.62
CA ARG A 209 6.33 6.32 15.85
C ARG A 209 4.92 5.75 15.94
N ARG A 210 4.25 5.93 17.07
CA ARG A 210 2.87 5.44 17.28
C ARG A 210 1.84 6.10 16.36
N ASN A 211 2.18 7.21 15.69
CA ASN A 211 1.35 7.82 14.65
C ASN A 211 1.40 7.07 13.32
N PHE A 212 2.42 6.24 13.14
CA PHE A 212 2.62 5.38 11.98
C PHE A 212 2.24 3.95 12.37
N GLU A 213 1.07 3.78 13.00
CA GLU A 213 0.53 2.46 13.29
C GLU A 213 0.27 1.71 11.97
N PRO A 214 0.84 0.50 11.80
CA PRO A 214 0.69 -0.22 10.55
C PRO A 214 -0.75 -0.73 10.42
N CYS A 215 -1.36 -0.44 9.28
CA CYS A 215 -2.66 -0.99 8.91
C CYS A 215 -2.44 -2.26 8.10
N LEU A 216 -2.47 -3.42 8.74
CA LEU A 216 -2.39 -4.71 8.06
C LEU A 216 -3.71 -5.00 7.33
N TRP A 217 -3.66 -5.93 6.38
CA TRP A 217 -4.84 -6.47 5.72
C TRP A 217 -5.60 -7.39 6.65
N GLU A 218 -6.89 -7.10 6.78
CA GLU A 218 -7.89 -8.04 7.27
C GLU A 218 -8.53 -8.69 6.05
N VAL A 219 -8.49 -10.02 5.99
CA VAL A 219 -9.14 -10.80 4.93
C VAL A 219 -10.40 -11.42 5.55
N PRO A 220 -11.60 -10.92 5.24
CA PRO A 220 -12.83 -11.53 5.75
C PRO A 220 -12.93 -12.97 5.24
N VAL A 221 -13.23 -13.90 6.15
CA VAL A 221 -13.51 -15.30 5.79
C VAL A 221 -14.94 -15.36 5.28
N GLU A 222 -15.14 -15.32 3.97
CA GLU A 222 -16.45 -15.54 3.38
C GLU A 222 -16.76 -17.05 3.35
N PRO A 223 -17.83 -17.52 4.01
CA PRO A 223 -18.32 -18.87 3.82
C PRO A 223 -18.72 -19.04 2.35
N ASN A 224 -18.22 -20.09 1.71
CA ASN A 224 -18.58 -20.51 0.33
C ASN A 224 -17.81 -19.92 -0.84
N VAL A 225 -16.79 -19.07 -0.64
CA VAL A 225 -15.96 -18.72 -1.79
C VAL A 225 -14.73 -19.62 -1.97
N LYS A 226 -14.78 -20.44 -3.02
CA LYS A 226 -13.64 -21.22 -3.52
C LYS A 226 -12.69 -20.32 -4.33
N TYR A 227 -12.17 -19.26 -3.74
CA TYR A 227 -10.95 -18.64 -4.29
C TYR A 227 -9.82 -19.67 -4.18
N ARG A 228 -8.74 -19.53 -4.98
CA ARG A 228 -7.51 -20.33 -4.78
C ARG A 228 -7.05 -20.15 -3.33
N ARG A 229 -7.48 -21.09 -2.46
CA ARG A 229 -7.19 -21.11 -1.03
C ARG A 229 -5.69 -21.28 -0.90
N GLY A 230 -4.99 -20.21 -0.53
CA GLY A 230 -3.57 -20.30 -0.22
C GLY A 230 -2.95 -18.95 0.06
N PHE A 231 -1.81 -18.99 0.76
CA PHE A 231 -0.85 -17.90 0.97
C PHE A 231 -0.39 -17.17 -0.32
N GLN A 232 -0.93 -17.54 -1.49
CA GLN A 232 -0.68 -16.94 -2.80
C GLN A 232 -1.42 -15.60 -3.00
N ARG A 233 -2.61 -15.44 -2.41
CA ARG A 233 -3.43 -14.23 -2.62
C ARG A 233 -2.90 -13.02 -1.86
N VAL A 234 -2.56 -13.19 -0.58
CA VAL A 234 -2.14 -12.09 0.30
C VAL A 234 -0.77 -12.40 0.88
N LYS A 235 0.20 -11.51 0.67
CA LYS A 235 1.47 -11.50 1.41
C LYS A 235 1.65 -10.16 2.12
N GLN A 236 1.92 -10.22 3.41
CA GLN A 236 2.24 -9.09 4.27
C GLN A 236 3.63 -9.33 4.85
N VAL A 237 4.63 -8.74 4.21
CA VAL A 237 6.04 -9.08 4.46
C VAL A 237 6.68 -7.97 5.29
N TRP A 238 7.26 -8.36 6.42
CA TRP A 238 8.04 -7.46 7.27
C TRP A 238 9.48 -7.34 6.77
N PHE A 239 9.92 -6.11 6.58
CA PHE A 239 11.25 -5.75 6.10
C PHE A 239 12.00 -4.89 7.13
N GLU A 240 13.32 -4.99 7.09
CA GLU A 240 14.25 -4.16 7.87
C GLU A 240 14.11 -2.66 7.51
N GLY A 241 14.20 -1.78 8.51
CA GLY A 241 14.14 -0.33 8.36
C GLY A 241 12.84 0.31 8.82
N VAL A 242 12.82 1.66 8.77
CA VAL A 242 11.67 2.51 9.12
C VAL A 242 10.78 2.78 7.90
N HIS A 243 9.70 3.54 8.08
CA HIS A 243 8.69 3.82 7.05
C HIS A 243 9.22 4.18 5.65
N SER A 244 10.20 5.09 5.57
CA SER A 244 10.81 5.51 4.29
C SER A 244 11.94 4.59 3.81
N ASP A 245 12.46 3.72 4.67
CA ASP A 245 13.30 2.60 4.23
C ASP A 245 12.48 1.53 3.49
N ILE A 246 11.15 1.55 3.63
CA ILE A 246 10.26 0.62 2.92
C ILE A 246 9.68 1.26 1.66
N GLY A 247 9.19 2.50 1.74
CA GLY A 247 8.54 3.17 0.60
C GLY A 247 9.43 4.12 -0.19
N GLY A 248 10.68 4.32 0.20
CA GLY A 248 11.61 5.27 -0.41
C GLY A 248 11.47 6.71 0.12
N GLY A 249 12.28 7.61 -0.45
CA GLY A 249 12.36 9.03 -0.06
C GLY A 249 13.55 9.41 0.82
N TYR A 250 14.49 8.49 1.05
CA TYR A 250 15.85 8.77 1.55
C TYR A 250 16.87 8.71 0.41
N ALA A 251 18.04 9.31 0.61
CA ALA A 251 19.16 9.23 -0.34
C ALA A 251 19.84 7.86 -0.24
N GLU A 252 20.01 7.37 0.99
CA GLU A 252 20.37 6.01 1.35
C GLU A 252 19.18 5.09 1.13
N CYS A 253 19.05 4.60 -0.10
CA CYS A 253 17.89 3.90 -0.61
C CYS A 253 18.02 2.37 -0.61
N GLY A 254 19.14 1.77 -0.19
CA GLY A 254 19.40 0.34 -0.35
C GLY A 254 18.34 -0.56 0.29
N LEU A 255 17.85 -0.19 1.49
CA LEU A 255 16.73 -0.87 2.13
C LEU A 255 15.44 -0.75 1.31
N SER A 256 15.15 0.44 0.77
CA SER A 256 13.95 0.67 -0.05
C SER A 256 14.04 0.04 -1.43
N ASP A 257 15.26 -0.21 -1.94
CA ASP A 257 15.46 -0.89 -3.21
C ASP A 257 15.22 -2.40 -3.07
N ILE A 258 15.50 -3.00 -1.90
CA ILE A 258 15.10 -4.39 -1.60
C ILE A 258 13.58 -4.53 -1.68
N THR A 259 12.83 -3.64 -1.03
CA THR A 259 11.37 -3.71 -1.03
C THR A 259 10.77 -3.40 -2.40
N LEU A 260 11.38 -2.47 -3.14
CA LEU A 260 11.01 -2.15 -4.53
C LEU A 260 11.17 -3.38 -5.43
N ARG A 261 12.34 -4.02 -5.41
CA ARG A 261 12.63 -5.21 -6.23
C ARG A 261 11.70 -6.37 -5.90
N TRP A 262 11.39 -6.57 -4.62
CA TRP A 262 10.39 -7.55 -4.21
C TRP A 262 8.99 -7.22 -4.78
N MET A 263 8.52 -5.98 -4.63
CA MET A 263 7.20 -5.57 -5.14
C MET A 263 7.11 -5.70 -6.66
N VAL A 264 8.16 -5.30 -7.38
CA VAL A 264 8.28 -5.43 -8.85
C VAL A 264 8.21 -6.90 -9.25
N ALA A 265 8.98 -7.78 -8.60
CA ALA A 265 8.95 -9.21 -8.90
C ALA A 265 7.55 -9.83 -8.66
N GLU A 266 6.86 -9.43 -7.59
CA GLU A 266 5.49 -9.89 -7.34
C GLU A 266 4.50 -9.38 -8.40
N ALA A 267 4.65 -8.15 -8.90
CA ALA A 267 3.82 -7.61 -9.96
C ALA A 267 4.14 -8.23 -11.34
N GLU A 268 5.41 -8.54 -11.61
CA GLU A 268 5.82 -9.27 -12.82
C GLU A 268 5.26 -10.68 -12.84
N SER A 269 5.14 -11.33 -11.67
CA SER A 269 4.58 -12.69 -11.57
C SER A 269 3.11 -12.78 -12.00
N VAL A 270 2.40 -11.65 -12.05
CA VAL A 270 1.02 -11.52 -12.54
C VAL A 270 0.94 -10.76 -13.88
N GLY A 271 2.07 -10.58 -14.55
CA GLY A 271 2.15 -10.14 -15.94
C GLY A 271 2.49 -8.66 -16.16
N LEU A 272 2.64 -7.81 -15.13
CA LEU A 272 3.05 -6.43 -15.34
C LEU A 272 4.52 -6.37 -15.78
N VAL A 273 4.83 -5.66 -16.86
CA VAL A 273 6.20 -5.63 -17.40
C VAL A 273 6.89 -4.30 -17.11
N PHE A 274 8.08 -4.39 -16.53
CA PHE A 274 8.96 -3.27 -16.22
C PHE A 274 10.16 -3.21 -17.17
N ASP A 275 10.68 -1.99 -17.34
CA ASP A 275 11.96 -1.68 -17.96
C ASP A 275 13.05 -1.81 -16.89
N ARG A 276 13.74 -2.95 -16.90
CA ARG A 276 14.76 -3.28 -15.91
C ARG A 276 15.98 -2.37 -15.99
N ASP A 277 16.34 -1.91 -17.18
CA ASP A 277 17.48 -1.01 -17.36
C ASP A 277 17.19 0.35 -16.71
N ARG A 278 15.96 0.86 -16.87
CA ARG A 278 15.52 2.08 -16.16
C ARG A 278 15.45 1.87 -14.65
N LEU A 279 14.98 0.70 -14.20
CA LEU A 279 14.90 0.38 -12.78
C LEU A 279 16.30 0.37 -12.14
N ASP A 280 17.26 -0.28 -12.79
CA ASP A 280 18.64 -0.33 -12.32
C ASP A 280 19.29 1.07 -12.36
N ALA A 281 19.06 1.87 -13.40
CA ALA A 281 19.55 3.25 -13.48
C ALA A 281 18.98 4.17 -12.37
N LEU A 282 17.75 3.92 -11.89
CA LEU A 282 17.18 4.64 -10.75
C LEU A 282 17.80 4.18 -9.42
N SER A 283 18.10 2.89 -9.28
CA SER A 283 18.83 2.34 -8.14
C SER A 283 20.28 2.85 -8.08
N GLU A 284 20.91 3.16 -9.21
CA GLU A 284 22.27 3.73 -9.24
C GLU A 284 22.34 5.18 -8.71
N ARG A 285 21.20 5.87 -8.55
CA ARG A 285 21.13 7.22 -7.93
C ARG A 285 21.23 7.20 -6.40
N CYS A 286 21.26 6.01 -5.82
CA CYS A 286 21.41 5.82 -4.39
C CYS A 286 22.76 6.33 -3.89
N THR A 287 22.82 6.74 -2.62
CA THR A 287 24.11 6.88 -1.94
C THR A 287 24.88 5.56 -2.02
N ALA A 288 26.07 5.60 -2.59
CA ALA A 288 26.96 4.46 -2.72
C ALA A 288 27.82 4.25 -1.46
N GLY A 289 28.45 3.08 -1.34
CA GLY A 289 29.39 2.78 -0.26
C GLY A 289 28.70 2.32 1.04
N ALA A 290 29.37 2.54 2.18
CA ALA A 290 28.96 2.00 3.48
C ALA A 290 27.57 2.48 3.92
N ASP A 291 27.15 3.66 3.49
CA ASP A 291 25.85 4.25 3.85
C ASP A 291 24.69 3.74 2.99
N HIS A 292 24.93 2.93 1.95
CA HIS A 292 23.87 2.43 1.06
C HIS A 292 22.78 1.67 1.82
N MET A 293 23.18 0.87 2.81
CA MET A 293 22.31 0.05 3.65
C MET A 293 22.04 0.68 5.03
N ARG A 294 22.19 2.01 5.14
CA ARG A 294 22.01 2.72 6.41
C ARG A 294 20.60 2.51 6.95
N ARG A 295 20.52 2.06 8.20
CA ARG A 295 19.27 2.00 8.97
C ARG A 295 18.98 3.38 9.56
N HIS A 296 17.82 3.93 9.25
CA HIS A 296 17.41 5.22 9.82
C HIS A 296 16.69 5.05 11.15
N ASP A 297 16.81 6.05 12.03
CA ASP A 297 15.95 6.16 13.23
C ASP A 297 14.95 7.31 13.02
N SER A 298 13.69 6.95 12.81
CA SER A 298 12.60 7.93 12.66
C SER A 298 12.10 8.49 14.00
N LEU A 299 12.54 7.92 15.14
CA LEU A 299 12.10 8.29 16.48
C LEU A 299 12.93 9.43 17.09
N GLY A 300 12.83 10.60 16.44
CA GLY A 300 13.39 11.85 16.96
C GLY A 300 12.75 12.30 18.28
N ILE A 301 13.36 13.30 18.94
CA ILE A 301 12.96 13.78 20.29
C ILE A 301 11.47 14.11 20.37
N GLY A 302 10.93 14.84 19.39
CA GLY A 302 9.51 15.20 19.36
C GLY A 302 8.58 13.98 19.31
N TYR A 303 8.94 12.95 18.54
CA TYR A 303 8.16 11.71 18.48
C TYR A 303 8.29 10.86 19.75
N ARG A 304 9.41 10.96 20.49
CA ARG A 304 9.55 10.32 21.81
C ARG A 304 8.55 10.90 22.81
N ILE A 305 8.43 12.23 22.86
CA ILE A 305 7.45 12.93 23.73
C ILE A 305 6.03 12.55 23.30
N LEU A 306 5.73 12.58 22.00
CA LEU A 306 4.40 12.24 21.49
C LEU A 306 4.02 10.77 21.77
N ASN A 307 4.98 9.85 21.66
CA ASN A 307 4.78 8.45 22.02
C ASN A 307 4.44 8.28 23.49
N LEU A 308 5.12 9.00 24.39
CA LEU A 308 4.84 8.96 25.83
C LEU A 308 3.42 9.44 26.12
N MET A 309 3.02 10.60 25.57
CA MET A 309 1.67 11.13 25.74
C MET A 309 0.59 10.14 25.24
N ARG A 310 0.84 9.48 24.11
CA ARG A 310 -0.08 8.45 23.59
C ARG A 310 -0.11 7.19 24.43
N ALA A 311 1.03 6.73 24.93
CA ALA A 311 1.08 5.56 25.82
C ALA A 311 0.31 5.80 27.13
N LEU A 312 0.34 7.03 27.66
CA LEU A 312 -0.47 7.42 28.83
C LEU A 312 -1.98 7.42 28.51
N ARG A 313 -2.38 7.88 27.32
CA ARG A 313 -3.80 7.96 26.92
C ARG A 313 -4.38 6.63 26.46
N ASN A 314 -3.59 5.80 25.80
CA ASN A 314 -3.98 4.47 25.32
C ASN A 314 -2.85 3.46 25.60
N PRO A 315 -2.78 2.92 26.82
CA PRO A 315 -1.68 2.07 27.26
C PRO A 315 -1.67 0.70 26.56
N ARG A 316 -2.81 0.24 26.05
CA ARG A 316 -2.94 -1.05 25.36
C ARG A 316 -3.13 -0.83 23.86
N SER A 317 -2.02 -0.78 23.11
CA SER A 317 -2.07 -0.83 21.64
C SER A 317 -2.07 -2.28 21.16
N PRO A 318 -2.96 -2.66 20.23
CA PRO A 318 -2.93 -3.97 19.59
C PRO A 318 -1.69 -4.14 18.70
N ARG A 319 -1.09 -3.05 18.21
CA ARG A 319 0.00 -3.07 17.22
C ARG A 319 1.36 -2.63 17.74
N PHE A 320 1.44 -2.13 18.98
CA PHE A 320 2.70 -1.74 19.62
C PHE A 320 2.90 -2.42 20.97
N HIS A 321 4.15 -2.78 21.26
CA HIS A 321 4.62 -3.07 22.61
C HIS A 321 4.70 -1.78 23.45
N TRP A 322 4.95 -1.92 24.74
CA TRP A 322 5.06 -0.79 25.67
C TRP A 322 6.19 0.19 25.30
N ASP A 323 7.28 -0.31 24.73
CA ASP A 323 8.47 0.44 24.28
C ASP A 323 8.38 0.94 22.82
N SER A 324 7.15 0.96 22.28
CA SER A 324 6.79 1.44 20.94
C SER A 324 7.36 0.63 19.78
N TRP A 325 7.93 -0.55 20.02
CA TRP A 325 8.20 -1.49 18.93
C TRP A 325 6.89 -2.08 18.39
N ARG A 326 6.82 -2.28 17.08
CA ARG A 326 5.65 -2.92 16.43
C ARG A 326 5.56 -4.39 16.81
N LYS A 327 4.35 -4.88 17.04
CA LYS A 327 4.04 -6.32 17.12
C LYS A 327 3.95 -6.87 15.70
N LEU A 328 4.76 -7.88 15.40
CA LEU A 328 4.95 -8.39 14.02
C LEU A 328 3.92 -9.47 13.64
N GLY A 329 3.27 -10.10 14.62
CA GLY A 329 2.13 -10.96 14.39
C GLY A 329 1.14 -10.87 15.55
N VAL A 330 -0.15 -10.86 15.24
CA VAL A 330 -1.24 -11.12 16.19
C VAL A 330 -2.12 -12.25 15.67
N ALA A 331 -2.92 -12.88 16.55
CA ALA A 331 -3.63 -14.13 16.27
C ALA A 331 -4.52 -14.15 15.00
N ASP A 332 -5.00 -12.98 14.56
CA ASP A 332 -5.90 -12.83 13.41
C ASP A 332 -5.21 -12.33 12.14
N ASP A 333 -3.88 -12.14 12.16
CA ASP A 333 -3.15 -11.67 10.98
C ASP A 333 -3.01 -12.77 9.93
N ILE A 334 -3.27 -12.42 8.66
CA ILE A 334 -3.26 -13.37 7.54
C ILE A 334 -2.11 -13.04 6.58
N GLY A 335 -1.44 -14.07 6.06
CA GLY A 335 -0.42 -13.93 5.02
C GLY A 335 0.85 -13.25 5.50
N ILE A 336 1.12 -13.27 6.81
CA ILE A 336 2.33 -12.69 7.40
C ILE A 336 3.55 -13.48 6.96
N ARG A 337 4.59 -12.74 6.56
CA ARG A 337 5.91 -13.25 6.23
C ARG A 337 6.99 -12.33 6.78
N LEU A 338 8.21 -12.84 6.83
CA LEU A 338 9.40 -12.13 7.22
C LEU A 338 10.41 -12.18 6.08
N ALA A 339 10.89 -11.02 5.64
CA ALA A 339 11.83 -10.93 4.53
C ALA A 339 13.17 -11.60 4.88
N SER A 340 13.76 -12.34 3.95
CA SER A 340 15.04 -13.03 4.18
C SER A 340 16.19 -12.09 4.51
N CYS A 341 16.16 -10.82 4.08
CA CYS A 341 17.16 -9.82 4.47
C CYS A 341 17.25 -9.58 5.99
N THR A 342 16.16 -9.86 6.73
CA THR A 342 16.12 -9.70 8.19
C THR A 342 16.83 -10.81 8.96
N GLN A 343 17.27 -11.88 8.26
CA GLN A 343 17.89 -13.04 8.90
C GLN A 343 19.39 -12.85 9.19
N ASN A 344 19.97 -11.70 8.82
CA ASN A 344 21.36 -11.35 9.13
C ASN A 344 21.62 -11.34 10.65
N ASP A 345 22.75 -11.92 11.09
CA ASP A 345 23.18 -11.97 12.50
C ASP A 345 23.33 -10.60 13.18
N GLU A 346 23.63 -9.55 12.42
CA GLU A 346 23.77 -8.20 12.96
C GLU A 346 22.42 -7.50 13.20
N TYR A 347 21.32 -8.00 12.64
CA TYR A 347 20.00 -7.38 12.74
C TYR A 347 19.13 -8.10 13.78
N ARG A 348 19.06 -7.52 15.00
CA ARG A 348 18.36 -8.14 16.15
C ARG A 348 17.48 -7.13 16.92
N PRO A 349 16.54 -6.43 16.28
CA PRO A 349 15.66 -5.48 16.99
C PRO A 349 14.79 -6.20 18.03
N ALA A 350 14.30 -5.45 19.02
CA ALA A 350 13.64 -6.03 20.19
C ALA A 350 12.32 -6.74 19.86
N ASN A 351 11.50 -6.22 18.94
CA ASN A 351 10.29 -6.89 18.47
C ASN A 351 10.58 -8.19 17.73
N LEU A 352 11.62 -8.23 16.89
CA LEU A 352 11.98 -9.44 16.16
C LEU A 352 12.43 -10.56 17.11
N ARG A 353 13.21 -10.21 18.15
CA ARG A 353 13.61 -11.15 19.21
C ARG A 353 12.40 -11.69 19.97
N ARG A 354 11.48 -10.82 20.39
CA ARG A 354 10.25 -11.22 21.08
C ARG A 354 9.40 -12.17 20.24
N TRP A 355 9.19 -11.83 18.97
CA TRP A 355 8.39 -12.67 18.08
C TRP A 355 9.06 -14.03 17.83
N ARG A 356 10.39 -14.06 17.72
CA ARG A 356 11.15 -15.31 17.64
C ARG A 356 10.99 -16.16 18.90
N GLU A 357 11.02 -15.55 20.08
CA GLU A 357 10.80 -16.24 21.36
C GLU A 357 9.38 -16.80 21.45
N GLU A 358 8.37 -16.04 21.04
CA GLU A 358 6.96 -16.48 20.95
C GLU A 358 6.77 -17.69 20.02
N LEU A 359 7.62 -17.84 19.00
CA LEU A 359 7.61 -18.95 18.05
C LEU A 359 8.52 -20.13 18.46
N GLY A 360 9.04 -20.16 19.69
CA GLY A 360 9.88 -21.28 20.17
C GLY A 360 11.36 -21.16 19.82
N GLY A 361 11.85 -19.96 19.51
CA GLY A 361 13.28 -19.65 19.36
C GLY A 361 13.80 -19.60 17.93
N MET A 362 12.99 -19.96 16.93
CA MET A 362 13.35 -19.88 15.51
C MET A 362 12.15 -19.50 14.64
N PHE A 363 12.41 -18.88 13.49
CA PHE A 363 11.36 -18.59 12.51
C PHE A 363 11.14 -19.84 11.64
N PRO A 364 9.90 -20.33 11.50
CA PRO A 364 9.58 -21.40 10.55
C PRO A 364 9.95 -21.02 9.12
N GLU A 365 10.41 -21.97 8.30
CA GLU A 365 10.86 -21.70 6.92
C GLU A 365 9.74 -21.13 6.06
N GLU A 366 8.50 -21.59 6.27
CA GLU A 366 7.32 -21.08 5.59
C GLU A 366 7.03 -19.61 5.90
N LEU A 367 7.52 -19.07 7.01
CA LEU A 367 7.38 -17.65 7.34
C LEU A 367 8.35 -16.78 6.52
N ILE A 368 9.43 -17.36 6.00
CA ILE A 368 10.49 -16.61 5.34
C ILE A 368 10.12 -16.35 3.87
N GLU A 369 10.02 -15.07 3.52
CA GLU A 369 9.87 -14.61 2.14
C GLU A 369 11.24 -14.34 1.54
N LYS A 370 11.56 -14.98 0.41
CA LYS A 370 12.82 -14.75 -0.29
C LYS A 370 12.83 -13.35 -0.91
N THR A 371 13.88 -12.59 -0.61
CA THR A 371 14.14 -11.27 -1.20
C THR A 371 15.31 -11.34 -2.16
N VAL A 372 15.27 -10.52 -3.22
CA VAL A 372 16.41 -10.37 -4.13
C VAL A 372 17.45 -9.48 -3.44
N PRO A 373 18.71 -9.94 -3.26
CA PRO A 373 19.77 -9.08 -2.73
C PRO A 373 19.99 -7.88 -3.66
N VAL A 374 20.20 -6.70 -3.08
CA VAL A 374 20.80 -5.59 -3.83
C VAL A 374 22.29 -5.91 -3.88
N THR A 375 22.76 -6.49 -4.98
CA THR A 375 24.20 -6.59 -5.20
C THR A 375 24.71 -5.17 -5.33
N ALA A 376 25.41 -4.67 -4.31
CA ALA A 376 26.28 -3.53 -4.49
C ALA A 376 27.22 -3.90 -5.63
N LYS A 377 27.08 -3.27 -6.80
CA LYS A 377 28.18 -3.28 -7.76
C LYS A 377 29.33 -2.63 -7.00
N LEU A 378 30.27 -3.45 -6.53
CA LEU A 378 31.56 -2.99 -6.05
C LEU A 378 32.13 -2.13 -7.17
N GLY A 379 32.48 -0.89 -6.84
CA GLY A 379 33.05 0.06 -7.79
C GLY A 379 34.18 -0.61 -8.57
N VAL A 380 34.14 -0.43 -9.89
CA VAL A 380 35.28 -0.68 -10.77
C VAL A 380 36.38 0.33 -10.43
#